data_AF-A0AAV6DKJ6-F1
#
_entry.id   AF-A0AAV6DKJ6-F1
#
_cell.length_a   1.000
_cell.length_b   1.000
_cell.length_c   1.000
_cell.angle_alpha   90.00
_cell.angle_beta   90.00
_cell.angle_gamma   90.00
#
_symmetry.space_group_name_H-M   'P 1'
#
loop_
_entity.id
_entity.type
_entity.pdbx_description
1 polymer ?
#
loop_
_entity_poly.entity_id
_entity_poly.type
_entity_poly.pdbx_seq_one_letter_code
_entity_poly.pdbx_strand_id
1 'polypeptide(L)'
;MLSTPLRFLRACRRRCPNCGAGPMTVRWFRLMPACPGCGLRLDRGESDYFLGAIVFNMAFAEGLFALGVFGLLLWTYPSPPWDALYYGGIAGMIVAPIVLYPYSKLCWLAFDLGFRPPRPEDFAARPTG
;
A
#
# COMPACT_ATOMS: atom_id res chain seq x y z
N MET A 1 -10.06 20.32 1.97
CA MET A 1 -8.86 19.48 1.74
C MET A 1 -8.94 18.29 2.68
N LEU A 2 -9.04 17.05 2.18
CA LEU A 2 -8.95 15.87 3.05
C LEU A 2 -7.54 15.79 3.63
N SER A 3 -7.43 15.58 4.94
CA SER A 3 -6.14 15.44 5.61
C SER A 3 -5.38 14.22 5.09
N THR A 4 -4.10 14.38 4.81
CA THR A 4 -3.16 13.31 4.44
C THR A 4 -3.28 12.04 5.30
N PRO A 5 -3.38 12.10 6.65
CA PRO A 5 -3.53 10.90 7.48
C PRO A 5 -4.78 10.06 7.15
N LEU A 6 -5.88 10.71 6.78
CA LEU A 6 -7.12 10.00 6.44
C LEU A 6 -7.00 9.24 5.11
N ARG A 7 -6.21 9.76 4.16
CA ARG A 7 -5.93 9.09 2.88
C ARG A 7 -5.16 7.79 3.10
N PHE A 8 -4.12 7.83 3.95
CA PHE A 8 -3.34 6.65 4.32
C PHE A 8 -4.18 5.62 5.08
N LEU A 9 -5.00 6.05 6.03
CA LEU A 9 -5.89 5.14 6.74
C LEU A 9 -6.85 4.41 5.78
N ARG A 10 -7.38 5.11 4.78
CA ARG A 10 -8.22 4.50 3.73
C ARG A 10 -7.43 3.51 2.88
N ALA A 11 -6.20 3.86 2.48
CA ALA A 11 -5.30 2.98 1.73
C ALA A 11 -5.01 1.68 2.50
N CYS A 12 -4.67 1.78 3.79
CA CYS A 12 -4.46 0.64 4.67
C CYS A 12 -5.72 -0.24 4.83
N ARG A 13 -6.91 0.32 4.64
CA ARG A 13 -8.19 -0.42 4.65
C ARG A 13 -8.63 -0.89 3.26
N ARG A 14 -7.75 -0.85 2.25
CA ARG A 14 -8.03 -1.19 0.84
C ARG A 14 -9.18 -0.39 0.22
N ARG A 15 -9.38 0.84 0.69
CA ARG A 15 -10.38 1.80 0.22
C ARG A 15 -9.72 2.89 -0.63
N CYS A 16 -10.52 3.55 -1.45
CA CYS A 16 -10.10 4.68 -2.27
C CYS A 16 -9.55 5.79 -1.35
N PRO A 17 -8.29 6.22 -1.51
CA PRO A 17 -7.73 7.29 -0.68
C PRO A 17 -8.50 8.61 -0.82
N ASN A 18 -9.08 8.87 -2.00
CA ASN A 18 -9.81 10.12 -2.28
C ASN A 18 -11.22 10.16 -1.66
N CYS A 19 -12.08 9.18 -1.96
CA CYS A 19 -13.49 9.21 -1.50
C CYS A 19 -13.84 8.20 -0.39
N GLY A 20 -13.00 7.20 -0.13
CA GLY A 20 -13.25 6.16 0.88
C GLY A 20 -14.13 4.99 0.42
N ALA A 21 -14.60 4.96 -0.83
CA ALA A 21 -15.27 3.79 -1.42
C ALA A 21 -14.35 2.56 -1.39
N GLY A 22 -14.89 1.35 -1.45
CA GLY A 22 -14.08 0.13 -1.47
C GLY A 22 -14.89 -1.15 -1.32
N PRO A 23 -14.25 -2.32 -1.51
CA PRO A 23 -12.79 -2.51 -1.69
C PRO A 23 -12.28 -2.10 -3.08
N MET A 24 -11.04 -1.59 -3.19
CA MET A 24 -10.41 -1.18 -4.46
C MET A 24 -9.70 -2.31 -5.22
N THR A 25 -9.46 -3.41 -4.52
CA THR A 25 -8.73 -4.59 -5.00
C THR A 25 -9.73 -5.68 -5.40
N VAL A 26 -9.73 -6.09 -6.67
CA VAL A 26 -10.58 -7.18 -7.17
C VAL A 26 -9.96 -8.56 -6.94
N ARG A 27 -8.63 -8.63 -6.98
CA ARG A 27 -7.81 -9.78 -6.55
C ARG A 27 -6.61 -9.23 -5.79
N TRP A 28 -5.88 -10.10 -5.09
CA TRP A 28 -4.73 -9.67 -4.28
C TRP A 28 -3.70 -8.86 -5.09
N PHE A 29 -3.44 -9.29 -6.33
CA PHE A 29 -2.52 -8.62 -7.26
C PHE A 29 -3.20 -7.72 -8.29
N ARG A 30 -4.52 -7.52 -8.21
CA ARG A 30 -5.28 -6.74 -9.21
C ARG A 30 -6.13 -5.66 -8.53
N LEU A 31 -5.82 -4.41 -8.87
CA LEU A 31 -6.63 -3.24 -8.51
C LEU A 31 -7.70 -2.99 -9.56
N MET A 32 -8.77 -2.31 -9.16
CA MET A 32 -9.71 -1.75 -10.12
C MET A 32 -9.02 -0.67 -10.98
N PRO A 33 -9.38 -0.55 -12.27
CA PRO A 33 -8.82 0.51 -13.12
C PRO A 33 -9.23 1.90 -12.61
N ALA A 34 -10.46 2.05 -12.12
CA ALA A 34 -10.96 3.28 -11.53
C ALA A 34 -11.82 2.99 -10.29
N CYS A 35 -11.91 3.98 -9.40
CA CYS A 35 -12.78 3.91 -8.23
C CYS A 35 -14.26 3.96 -8.66
N PRO A 36 -15.11 2.99 -8.27
CA PRO A 36 -16.54 3.00 -8.64
C PRO A 36 -17.33 4.12 -7.95
N GLY A 37 -16.84 4.67 -6.84
CA GLY A 37 -17.53 5.73 -6.11
C GLY A 37 -17.27 7.13 -6.66
N CYS A 38 -16.03 7.45 -7.06
CA CYS A 38 -15.68 8.79 -7.53
C CYS A 38 -15.10 8.84 -8.95
N GLY A 39 -14.81 7.71 -9.59
CA GLY A 39 -14.24 7.64 -10.93
C GLY A 39 -12.72 7.79 -11.01
N LEU A 40 -12.02 8.02 -9.89
CA LEU A 40 -10.57 8.24 -9.90
C LEU A 40 -9.82 7.02 -10.47
N ARG A 41 -9.03 7.22 -11.53
CA ARG A 41 -8.15 6.20 -12.10
C ARG A 41 -7.04 5.87 -11.10
N LEU A 42 -6.92 4.60 -10.69
CA LEU A 42 -5.99 4.22 -9.62
C LEU A 42 -4.51 4.25 -10.06
N ASP A 43 -4.28 4.18 -11.37
CA ASP A 43 -2.99 4.35 -12.04
C ASP A 43 -2.74 5.79 -12.51
N ARG A 44 -3.67 6.72 -12.23
CA ARG A 44 -3.64 8.11 -12.73
C ARG A 44 -3.55 8.23 -14.26
N GLY A 45 -3.80 7.14 -15.00
CA GLY A 45 -3.61 7.09 -16.45
C GLY A 45 -2.14 7.06 -16.92
N GLU A 46 -1.17 6.84 -16.02
CA GLU A 46 0.26 6.74 -16.34
C GLU A 46 0.69 5.26 -16.45
N SER A 47 1.47 4.88 -17.48
CA SER A 47 1.87 3.48 -17.72
C SER A 47 2.72 2.87 -16.60
N ASP A 48 3.63 3.68 -16.04
CA ASP A 48 4.62 3.24 -15.04
C ASP A 48 4.33 3.81 -13.64
N TYR A 49 3.08 4.21 -13.42
CA TYR A 49 2.64 4.86 -12.19
C TYR A 49 3.03 4.09 -10.93
N PHE A 50 2.96 2.77 -10.97
CA PHE A 50 3.19 1.92 -9.81
C PHE A 50 4.67 1.67 -9.50
N LEU A 51 5.61 2.31 -10.19
CA LEU A 51 7.03 2.24 -9.82
C LEU A 51 7.25 2.73 -8.38
N GLY A 52 6.58 3.82 -7.98
CA GLY A 52 6.62 4.31 -6.60
C GLY A 52 6.04 3.32 -5.58
N ALA A 53 5.10 2.47 -5.98
CA ALA A 53 4.55 1.43 -5.11
C ALA A 53 5.58 0.35 -4.74
N ILE A 54 6.62 0.13 -5.57
CA ILE A 54 7.72 -0.78 -5.27
C ILE A 54 8.50 -0.26 -4.06
N VAL A 55 8.83 1.03 -4.04
CA VAL A 55 9.54 1.68 -2.93
C VAL A 55 8.73 1.57 -1.64
N PHE A 56 7.42 1.82 -1.70
CA PHE A 56 6.53 1.63 -0.56
C PHE A 56 6.46 0.18 -0.07
N ASN A 57 6.50 -0.80 -0.99
CA ASN A 57 6.48 -2.21 -0.64
C ASN A 57 7.76 -2.63 0.08
N MET A 58 8.90 -2.21 -0.44
CA MET A 58 10.21 -2.44 0.16
C MET A 58 10.30 -1.79 1.54
N ALA A 59 9.94 -0.50 1.66
CA ALA A 59 9.96 0.21 2.93
C ALA A 59 9.07 -0.45 4.00
N PHE A 60 7.88 -0.93 3.62
CA PHE A 60 7.02 -1.66 4.56
C PHE A 60 7.59 -3.03 4.94
N ALA A 61 8.12 -3.80 3.98
CA ALA A 61 8.68 -5.12 4.25
C ALA A 61 9.92 -5.02 5.16
N GLU A 62 10.87 -4.15 4.81
CA GLU A 62 12.09 -3.91 5.58
C GLU A 62 11.79 -3.29 6.94
N GLY A 63 10.89 -2.30 6.99
CA GLY A 63 10.49 -1.67 8.25
C GLY A 63 9.83 -2.66 9.21
N LEU A 64 8.88 -3.47 8.75
CA LEU A 64 8.24 -4.49 9.58
C LEU A 64 9.24 -5.55 10.06
N PHE A 65 10.19 -5.93 9.21
CA PHE A 65 11.21 -6.88 9.59
C PHE A 65 12.18 -6.32 10.63
N ALA A 66 12.71 -5.11 10.42
CA ALA A 66 13.60 -4.46 11.36
C ALA A 66 12.92 -4.31 12.73
N LEU A 67 11.67 -3.85 12.75
CA LEU A 67 10.87 -3.73 13.97
C LEU A 67 10.62 -5.10 14.62
N GLY A 68 10.31 -6.13 13.83
CA GLY A 68 10.08 -7.50 14.32
C GLY A 68 11.33 -8.12 14.94
N VAL A 69 12.47 -8.02 14.27
CA VAL A 69 13.77 -8.52 14.77
C VAL A 69 14.16 -7.77 16.04
N PHE A 70 14.09 -6.44 16.02
CA PHE A 70 14.47 -5.63 17.18
C PHE A 70 13.57 -5.90 18.39
N GLY A 71 12.25 -5.98 18.17
CA GLY A 71 11.29 -6.32 19.22
C GLY A 71 11.53 -7.72 19.81
N LEU A 72 11.81 -8.72 18.96
CA LEU A 72 12.09 -10.07 19.42
C LEU A 72 13.41 -10.15 20.22
N LEU A 73 14.47 -9.47 19.74
CA LEU A 73 15.75 -9.42 20.44
C LEU A 73 15.61 -8.76 21.81
N LEU A 74 14.91 -7.63 21.90
CA LEU A 74 14.65 -6.96 23.18
C LEU A 74 13.88 -7.85 24.16
N TRP A 75 12.92 -8.65 23.66
CA TRP A 75 12.10 -9.51 24.49
C TRP A 75 12.82 -10.78 24.97
N THR A 76 13.77 -11.30 24.17
CA THR A 76 14.43 -12.60 24.41
C THR A 76 15.87 -12.48 24.89
N TYR A 77 16.39 -11.26 25.05
CA TYR A 77 17.72 -11.01 25.59
C TYR A 77 17.86 -11.58 27.02
N PRO A 78 18.98 -12.26 27.37
CA PRO A 78 20.24 -12.41 26.63
C PRO A 78 20.34 -13.65 25.74
N SER A 79 19.28 -14.45 25.60
CA SER A 79 19.29 -15.71 24.84
C SER A 79 18.31 -15.70 23.66
N PRO A 80 18.59 -14.96 22.57
CA PRO A 80 17.70 -14.91 21.41
C PRO A 80 17.54 -16.25 20.70
N PRO A 81 16.34 -16.54 20.15
CA PRO A 81 16.11 -17.73 19.33
C PRO A 81 16.61 -17.49 17.90
N TRP A 82 17.91 -17.68 17.67
CA TRP A 82 18.56 -17.40 16.38
C TRP A 82 17.99 -18.21 15.21
N ASP A 83 17.64 -19.49 15.41
CA ASP A 83 17.03 -20.31 14.36
C ASP A 83 15.67 -19.76 13.93
N ALA A 84 14.85 -19.32 14.89
CA ALA A 84 13.54 -18.72 14.60
C ALA A 84 13.69 -17.39 13.86
N LEU A 85 14.68 -16.57 14.23
CA LEU A 85 15.03 -15.33 13.54
C LEU A 85 15.47 -15.59 12.10
N TYR A 86 16.30 -16.62 11.87
CA TYR A 86 16.82 -16.96 10.56
C TYR A 86 15.71 -17.47 9.63
N TYR A 87 15.03 -18.57 10.01
CA TYR A 87 14.00 -19.17 9.18
C TYR A 87 12.75 -18.29 9.09
N GLY A 88 12.35 -17.66 10.19
CA GLY A 88 11.24 -16.71 10.23
C GLY A 88 11.55 -15.44 9.43
N GLY A 89 12.80 -14.99 9.43
CA GLY A 89 13.23 -13.86 8.63
C GLY A 89 13.19 -14.12 7.13
N ILE A 90 13.69 -15.28 6.68
CA ILE A 90 13.60 -15.70 5.27
C ILE A 90 12.13 -15.79 4.85
N ALA A 91 11.31 -16.51 5.62
CA ALA A 91 9.88 -16.64 5.32
C ALA A 91 9.18 -15.27 5.31
N GLY A 92 9.47 -14.43 6.29
CA GLY A 92 8.95 -13.08 6.40
C GLY A 92 9.31 -12.20 5.20
N MET A 93 10.56 -12.24 4.74
CA MET A 93 11.02 -11.45 3.59
C MET A 93 10.41 -11.88 2.26
N ILE A 94 10.02 -13.15 2.13
CA ILE A 94 9.31 -13.64 0.95
C ILE A 94 7.82 -13.28 1.02
N VAL A 95 7.20 -13.50 2.18
CA VAL A 95 5.75 -13.36 2.36
C VAL A 95 5.33 -11.89 2.46
N ALA A 96 6.11 -11.06 3.15
CA ALA A 96 5.79 -9.64 3.38
C ALA A 96 5.50 -8.88 2.07
N PRO A 97 6.37 -8.85 1.04
CA PRO A 97 6.10 -8.08 -0.18
C PRO A 97 4.83 -8.54 -0.90
N ILE A 98 4.55 -9.85 -0.89
CA ILE A 98 3.34 -10.46 -1.47
C ILE A 98 2.09 -9.96 -0.73
N VAL A 99 2.09 -10.01 0.60
CA VAL A 99 0.97 -9.55 1.44
C VAL A 99 0.79 -8.04 1.34
N LEU A 100 1.88 -7.28 1.32
CA LEU A 100 1.88 -5.82 1.32
C LEU A 100 1.56 -5.22 -0.04
N TYR A 101 1.69 -5.97 -1.14
CA TYR A 101 1.52 -5.50 -2.52
C TYR A 101 0.29 -4.59 -2.75
N PRO A 102 -0.95 -5.00 -2.41
CA PRO A 102 -2.12 -4.14 -2.62
C PRO A 102 -2.09 -2.88 -1.76
N TYR A 103 -1.52 -2.96 -0.55
CA TYR A 103 -1.41 -1.82 0.36
C TYR A 103 -0.40 -0.81 -0.15
N SER A 104 0.76 -1.26 -0.63
CA SER A 104 1.81 -0.40 -1.18
C SER A 104 1.32 0.43 -2.36
N LYS A 105 0.52 -0.16 -3.27
CA LYS A 105 -0.08 0.59 -4.40
C LYS A 105 -1.07 1.66 -3.95
N LEU A 106 -1.92 1.36 -2.96
CA LEU A 106 -2.89 2.33 -2.45
C LEU A 106 -2.24 3.40 -1.58
N CYS A 107 -1.20 3.06 -0.82
CA CYS A 107 -0.41 4.00 -0.04
C CYS A 107 0.41 4.93 -0.96
N TRP A 108 0.95 4.41 -2.05
CA TRP A 108 1.55 5.23 -3.11
C TRP A 108 0.55 6.22 -3.68
N LEU A 109 -0.66 5.78 -4.06
CA LEU A 109 -1.71 6.68 -4.52
C LEU A 109 -2.13 7.70 -3.45
N ALA A 110 -2.19 7.31 -2.17
CA ALA A 110 -2.50 8.23 -1.08
C ALA A 110 -1.42 9.31 -0.89
N PHE A 111 -0.15 8.90 -0.96
CA PHE A 111 1.01 9.79 -0.94
C PHE A 111 0.96 10.76 -2.11
N ASP A 112 0.83 10.22 -3.33
CA ASP A 112 0.76 10.98 -4.57
C ASP A 112 -0.36 12.02 -4.52
N LEU A 113 -1.57 11.66 -4.10
CA LEU A 113 -2.69 12.61 -3.96
C LEU A 113 -2.46 13.70 -2.90
N GLY A 114 -1.51 13.50 -1.99
CA GLY A 114 -1.06 14.52 -1.05
C GLY A 114 -0.17 15.58 -1.70
N PHE A 115 0.69 15.18 -2.65
CA PHE A 115 1.62 16.06 -3.38
C PHE A 115 1.01 16.62 -4.67
N ARG A 116 0.30 15.78 -5.42
CA ARG A 116 -0.41 16.07 -6.67
C ARG A 116 -1.92 15.88 -6.43
N PRO A 117 -2.64 16.91 -5.97
CA PRO A 117 -4.09 16.83 -5.78
C PRO A 117 -4.81 16.38 -7.07
N PRO A 118 -5.94 15.65 -6.95
CA PRO A 118 -6.63 15.13 -8.11
C PRO A 118 -7.22 16.26 -8.97
N ARG A 119 -7.00 16.16 -10.27
CA ARG A 119 -7.52 17.02 -11.33
C ARG A 119 -8.60 16.29 -12.13
N PRO A 120 -9.45 17.01 -12.88
CA PRO A 120 -10.50 16.40 -13.68
C PRO A 120 -10.03 15.30 -14.65
N GLU A 121 -8.83 15.46 -15.22
CA GLU A 121 -8.21 14.47 -16.13
C GLU A 121 -7.92 13.10 -15.48
N ASP A 122 -7.79 13.06 -14.16
CA ASP A 122 -7.48 11.83 -13.42
C ASP A 122 -8.71 10.96 -13.19
N PHE A 123 -9.91 11.48 -13.47
CA PHE A 123 -11.15 10.76 -13.35
C PHE A 123 -11.51 10.14 -14.70
N ALA A 124 -11.96 8.88 -14.67
CA ALA A 124 -12.53 8.26 -15.86
C ALA A 124 -13.71 9.12 -16.35
N ALA A 125 -13.79 9.34 -17.67
CA ALA A 125 -14.93 10.01 -18.27
C ALA A 125 -16.21 9.31 -17.81
N ARG A 126 -17.18 10.08 -17.31
CA ARG A 126 -18.48 9.56 -16.91
C ARG A 126 -19.08 8.87 -18.15
N PRO A 127 -19.46 7.57 -18.10
CA PRO A 127 -20.15 6.97 -19.22
C PRO A 127 -21.42 7.79 -19.46
N THR A 128 -21.51 8.41 -20.63
CA THR A 128 -22.72 9.07 -21.10
C THR A 128 -23.73 7.97 -21.41
N GLY A 129 -24.65 7.74 -20.49
CA GLY A 129 -25.80 6.84 -20.62
C GLY A 129 -27.03 7.56 -20.10
#